data_AF-A0A5S9LZB0-F1
#
_entry.id   AF-A0A5S9LZB0-F1
#
_cell.length_a   1.000
_cell.length_b   1.000
_cell.length_c   1.000
_cell.angle_alpha   90.00
_cell.angle_beta   90.00
_cell.angle_gamma   90.00
#
_symmetry.space_group_name_H-M   'P 1'
#
loop_
_entity.id
_entity.type
_entity.pdbx_description
1 polymer ?
#
loop_
_entity_poly.entity_id
_entity_poly.type
_entity_poly.pdbx_seq_one_letter_code
_entity_poly.pdbx_strand_id
1 'polypeptide(L)'
;MTTDLDRIADYIAFIQNGRLVFQQSIHEVAESYALVRGSLELLDRDTEKAFIHIQRTSAGFEALSDRIDEVKLIFGGDAVVIEPASLEDIMFYLKGGVAHVSFN
;
A
#
# COMPACT_ATOMS: atom_id res chain seq x y z
N MET A 1 3.77 14.18 -6.76
CA MET A 1 5.07 14.26 -7.48
C MET A 1 6.19 13.82 -6.56
N THR A 2 6.39 12.50 -6.47
CA THR A 2 7.57 11.85 -5.87
C THR A 2 8.52 11.27 -6.94
N THR A 3 8.35 11.70 -8.19
CA THR A 3 9.00 11.16 -9.40
C THR A 3 10.53 11.29 -9.43
N ASP A 4 11.12 12.15 -8.59
CA ASP A 4 12.57 12.33 -8.53
C ASP A 4 13.28 11.24 -7.70
N LEU A 5 12.59 10.58 -6.77
CA LEU A 5 13.21 9.57 -5.90
C LEU A 5 13.33 8.20 -6.60
N ASP A 6 12.30 7.79 -7.34
CA ASP A 6 12.25 6.50 -8.06
C ASP A 6 13.39 6.34 -9.09
N ARG A 7 13.99 7.45 -9.51
CA ARG A 7 14.94 7.47 -10.62
C ARG A 7 16.41 7.53 -10.20
N ILE A 8 16.72 7.76 -8.91
CA ILE A 8 18.10 8.11 -8.46
C ILE A 8 18.50 7.42 -7.15
N ALA A 9 17.61 6.69 -6.46
CA ALA A 9 17.91 6.03 -5.19
C ALA A 9 17.87 4.50 -5.28
N ASP A 10 18.83 3.82 -4.65
CA ASP A 10 18.83 2.36 -4.53
C ASP A 10 18.07 1.87 -3.28
N TYR A 11 17.98 2.72 -2.24
CA TYR A 11 17.41 2.38 -0.94
C TYR A 11 16.49 3.49 -0.39
N ILE A 12 15.51 3.06 0.40
CA ILE A 12 14.60 3.92 1.15
C ILE A 12 14.78 3.64 2.63
N ALA A 13 14.94 4.70 3.41
CA ALA A 13 14.88 4.67 4.86
C ALA A 13 13.61 5.39 5.32
N PHE A 14 12.68 4.67 5.94
CA PHE A 14 11.49 5.27 6.54
C PHE A 14 11.79 5.60 8.01
N ILE A 15 11.67 6.88 8.35
CA ILE A 15 11.95 7.40 9.69
C ILE A 15 10.68 8.03 10.24
N GLN A 16 10.26 7.59 11.44
CA GLN A 16 9.11 8.13 12.15
C GLN A 16 9.52 8.54 13.56
N ASN A 17 9.15 9.75 13.99
CA ASN A 17 9.52 10.31 15.31
C ASN A 17 11.04 10.21 15.61
N GLY A 18 11.87 10.44 14.58
CA GLY A 18 13.33 10.37 14.68
C GLY A 18 13.90 8.95 14.81
N ARG A 19 13.11 7.90 14.60
CA ARG A 19 13.55 6.50 14.64
C ARG A 19 13.42 5.85 13.27
N LEU A 20 14.44 5.08 12.88
CA LEU A 20 14.39 4.23 11.68
C LEU A 20 13.36 3.12 11.90
N VAL A 21 12.34 3.08 11.06
CA VAL A 21 11.29 2.06 11.05
C VAL A 21 11.70 0.91 10.12
N PHE A 22 12.18 1.23 8.93
CA PHE A 22 12.80 0.26 8.02
C PHE A 22 13.80 0.92 7.08
N GLN A 23 14.70 0.09 6.54
CA GLN A 23 15.55 0.43 5.41
C GLN A 23 15.56 -0.75 4.44
N GLN A 24 15.12 -0.53 3.21
CA GLN A 24 15.00 -1.58 2.18
C GLN A 24 15.38 -1.00 0.82
N SER A 25 15.76 -1.86 -0.13
CA SER A 25 15.95 -1.42 -1.50
C SER A 25 14.62 -0.98 -2.12
N ILE A 26 14.63 -0.06 -3.08
CA ILE A 26 13.40 0.32 -3.80
C ILE A 26 12.74 -0.90 -4.43
N HIS A 27 13.55 -1.83 -4.94
CA HIS A 27 13.06 -3.05 -5.56
C HIS A 27 12.32 -3.95 -4.57
N GLU A 28 12.90 -4.22 -3.39
CA GLU A 28 12.24 -5.00 -2.35
C GLU A 28 10.94 -4.34 -1.88
N VAL A 29 10.92 -3.01 -1.75
CA VAL A 29 9.71 -2.26 -1.39
C VAL A 29 8.63 -2.40 -2.48
N ALA A 30 8.99 -2.26 -3.76
CA ALA A 30 8.03 -2.40 -4.85
C ALA A 30 7.49 -3.84 -4.98
N GLU A 31 8.30 -4.86 -4.68
CA GLU A 31 7.87 -6.27 -4.76
C GLU A 31 7.05 -6.74 -3.56
N SER A 32 7.24 -6.12 -2.39
CA SER A 32 6.61 -6.58 -1.14
C SER A 32 5.17 -6.08 -0.98
N TYR A 33 4.77 -5.04 -1.70
CA TYR A 33 3.50 -4.35 -1.47
C TYR A 33 2.57 -4.40 -2.68
N ALA A 34 1.27 -4.51 -2.42
CA ALA A 34 0.24 -4.47 -3.44
C ALA A 34 -0.95 -3.60 -3.02
N LEU A 35 -1.55 -2.94 -4.00
CA LEU A 35 -2.88 -2.37 -3.87
C LEU A 35 -3.93 -3.44 -4.14
N VAL A 36 -4.91 -3.50 -3.26
CA VAL A 36 -6.01 -4.46 -3.30
C VAL A 36 -7.31 -3.70 -3.39
N ARG A 37 -8.13 -4.02 -4.39
CA ARG A 37 -9.45 -3.41 -4.62
C ARG A 37 -10.54 -4.45 -4.65
N GLY A 38 -11.67 -4.17 -4.02
CA GLY A 38 -12.80 -5.10 -3.95
C GLY A 38 -14.08 -4.45 -3.44
N SER A 39 -15.16 -5.22 -3.39
CA SER A 39 -16.43 -4.74 -2.82
C SER A 39 -16.32 -4.61 -1.30
N LEU A 40 -17.10 -3.68 -0.71
CA LEU A 40 -17.12 -3.47 0.74
C LEU A 40 -17.63 -4.69 1.52
N GLU A 41 -18.41 -5.57 0.88
CA GLU A 41 -18.96 -6.79 1.50
C GLU A 41 -17.88 -7.82 1.86
N LEU A 42 -16.69 -7.70 1.26
CA LEU A 42 -15.54 -8.54 1.57
C LEU A 42 -14.80 -8.10 2.84
N LEU A 43 -15.10 -6.90 3.36
CA LEU A 43 -14.46 -6.37 4.56
C LEU A 43 -15.23 -6.76 5.82
N ASP A 44 -14.52 -7.45 6.71
CA ASP A 44 -14.92 -7.69 8.08
C ASP A 44 -13.72 -7.56 9.03
N ARG A 45 -13.95 -7.75 10.33
CA ARG A 45 -12.90 -7.61 11.34
C ARG A 45 -11.68 -8.52 11.11
N ASP A 46 -11.85 -9.67 10.47
CA ASP A 46 -10.78 -10.62 10.21
C ASP A 46 -10.10 -10.33 8.87
N THR A 47 -10.85 -10.06 7.81
CA THR A 47 -10.27 -9.76 6.48
C THR A 47 -9.53 -8.43 6.46
N GLU A 48 -9.98 -7.45 7.25
CA GLU A 48 -9.31 -6.15 7.37
C GLU A 48 -7.89 -6.25 7.95
N LYS A 49 -7.57 -7.33 8.68
CA LYS A 49 -6.24 -7.55 9.25
C LYS A 49 -5.19 -7.85 8.19
N ALA A 50 -5.57 -8.17 6.96
CA ALA A 50 -4.62 -8.40 5.86
C ALA A 50 -4.05 -7.08 5.29
N PHE A 51 -4.57 -5.93 5.72
CA PHE A 51 -4.24 -4.62 5.17
C PHE A 51 -3.56 -3.72 6.19
N ILE A 52 -2.62 -2.90 5.70
CA ILE A 52 -1.93 -1.87 6.48
C ILE A 52 -2.86 -0.65 6.64
N HIS A 53 -3.57 -0.32 5.57
CA HIS A 53 -4.53 0.77 5.54
C HIS A 53 -5.64 0.46 4.54
N ILE A 54 -6.86 0.92 4.84
CA ILE A 54 -8.04 0.68 4.01
C ILE A 54 -8.77 2.01 3.80
N GLN A 55 -8.90 2.41 2.55
CA GLN A 55 -9.82 3.46 2.13
C GLN A 55 -11.13 2.85 1.64
N ARG A 56 -12.24 3.30 2.21
CA ARG A 56 -13.59 2.90 1.79
C ARG A 56 -14.21 4.03 0.98
N THR A 57 -14.79 3.69 -0.14
CA THR A 57 -15.49 4.61 -1.05
C THR A 57 -16.86 4.06 -1.39
N SER A 58 -17.69 4.83 -2.10
CA SER A 58 -18.97 4.34 -2.61
C SER A 58 -18.83 3.22 -3.65
N ALA A 59 -17.67 3.09 -4.30
CA ALA A 59 -17.41 2.08 -5.32
C ALA A 59 -16.84 0.76 -4.76
N GLY A 60 -16.41 0.72 -3.49
CA GLY A 60 -15.69 -0.41 -2.92
C GLY A 60 -14.62 0.05 -1.94
N PHE A 61 -13.60 -0.77 -1.75
CA PHE A 61 -12.40 -0.39 -1.02
C PHE A 61 -11.16 -0.39 -1.90
N GLU A 62 -10.17 0.38 -1.47
CA GLU A 62 -8.77 0.26 -1.88
C GLU A 62 -7.92 0.12 -0.62
N ALA A 63 -6.98 -0.82 -0.61
CA ALA A 63 -6.14 -1.08 0.55
C ALA A 63 -4.71 -1.43 0.15
N LEU A 64 -3.75 -1.04 0.99
CA LEU A 64 -2.35 -1.46 0.85
C LEU A 64 -2.11 -2.72 1.70
N SER A 65 -1.48 -3.74 1.11
CA SER A 65 -1.04 -4.94 1.81
C SER A 65 0.44 -5.22 1.55
N ASP A 66 1.15 -5.67 2.58
CA ASP A 66 2.48 -6.28 2.51
C ASP A 66 2.43 -7.83 2.53
N ARG A 67 1.23 -8.41 2.51
CA ARG A 67 0.97 -9.85 2.68
C ARG A 67 0.14 -10.39 1.54
N ILE A 68 0.68 -10.26 0.33
CA ILE A 68 0.02 -10.60 -0.93
C ILE A 68 -0.51 -12.04 -0.95
N ASP A 69 0.26 -13.00 -0.44
CA ASP A 69 -0.16 -14.40 -0.40
C ASP A 69 -1.30 -14.65 0.59
N GLU A 70 -1.34 -13.93 1.71
CA GLU A 70 -2.44 -13.98 2.68
C GLU A 70 -3.71 -13.40 2.05
N VAL A 71 -3.62 -12.27 1.35
CA VAL A 71 -4.74 -11.67 0.60
C VAL A 71 -5.28 -12.66 -0.44
N LYS A 72 -4.41 -13.30 -1.23
CA LYS A 72 -4.83 -14.30 -2.22
C LYS A 72 -5.57 -15.48 -1.58
N LEU A 73 -5.12 -15.91 -0.40
CA LEU A 73 -5.75 -17.01 0.35
C LEU A 73 -7.11 -16.62 0.93
N ILE A 74 -7.22 -15.41 1.51
CA ILE A 74 -8.43 -14.92 2.19
C ILE A 74 -9.55 -14.65 1.19
N PHE A 75 -9.26 -13.91 0.11
CA PHE A 75 -10.29 -13.43 -0.80
C PHE A 75 -10.50 -14.35 -2.00
N GLY A 76 -9.57 -15.26 -2.29
CA GLY A 76 -9.56 -16.01 -3.54
C GLY A 76 -9.16 -15.14 -4.73
N GLY A 77 -8.58 -15.75 -5.76
CA GLY A 77 -7.90 -15.02 -6.85
C GLY A 77 -8.76 -14.05 -7.66
N ASP A 78 -10.09 -14.21 -7.65
CA ASP A 78 -11.00 -13.46 -8.53
C ASP A 78 -11.93 -12.47 -7.81
N ALA A 79 -11.99 -12.49 -6.46
CA ALA A 79 -12.89 -11.61 -5.71
C ALA A 79 -12.34 -10.19 -5.52
N VAL A 80 -11.02 -10.04 -5.67
CA VAL A 80 -10.29 -8.78 -5.52
C VAL A 80 -9.33 -8.59 -6.67
N VAL A 81 -9.10 -7.33 -7.05
CA VAL A 81 -8.03 -6.94 -7.96
C VAL A 81 -6.79 -6.68 -7.11
N ILE A 82 -5.68 -7.34 -7.46
CA ILE A 82 -4.38 -7.18 -6.80
C ILE A 82 -3.38 -6.64 -7.83
N GLU A 83 -2.84 -5.46 -7.57
CA GLU A 83 -1.86 -4.80 -8.43
C GLU A 83 -0.61 -4.44 -7.62
N PRO A 84 0.61 -4.54 -8.19
CA PRO A 84 1.81 -4.03 -7.55
C PRO A 84 1.62 -2.56 -7.16
N ALA A 85 1.99 -2.21 -5.93
CA ALA A 85 1.90 -0.83 -5.47
C ALA A 85 3.09 -0.02 -6.01
N SER A 86 2.85 1.21 -6.44
CA SER A 86 3.96 2.13 -6.74
C SER A 86 4.60 2.64 -5.44
N LEU A 87 5.80 3.20 -5.55
CA LEU A 87 6.42 3.81 -4.37
C LEU A 87 5.58 4.99 -3.84
N GLU A 88 4.94 5.77 -4.72
CA GLU A 88 4.06 6.87 -4.31
C GLU A 88 2.89 6.36 -3.47
N ASP A 89 2.27 5.24 -3.88
CA ASP A 89 1.19 4.60 -3.13
C ASP A 89 1.67 4.14 -1.75
N ILE A 90 2.79 3.41 -1.71
CA ILE A 90 3.37 2.88 -0.47
C ILE A 90 3.67 4.03 0.49
N MET A 91 4.32 5.09 0.01
CA MET A 91 4.66 6.27 0.81
C MET A 91 3.41 7.03 1.28
N PHE A 92 2.39 7.13 0.45
CA PHE A 92 1.12 7.78 0.79
C PHE A 92 0.43 7.07 1.97
N TYR A 93 0.32 5.74 1.91
CA TYR A 93 -0.32 4.94 2.93
C TYR A 93 0.51 4.80 4.22
N LEU A 94 1.84 4.66 4.14
CA LEU A 94 2.71 4.57 5.30
C LEU A 94 2.84 5.88 6.09
N LYS A 95 2.70 7.04 5.43
CA LYS A 95 2.72 8.35 6.08
C LYS A 95 1.45 8.62 6.91
N GLY A 96 0.44 7.76 6.85
CA GLY A 96 -0.84 7.96 7.53
C GLY A 96 -1.69 9.05 6.89
N GLY A 97 -1.47 9.36 5.61
CA GLY A 97 -2.33 10.24 4.82
C GLY A 97 -2.29 11.73 5.18
N VAL A 98 -1.13 12.39 5.18
CA VAL A 98 -1.08 13.86 4.97
C VAL A 98 0.18 14.30 4.21
N ALA A 99 0.03 14.65 2.94
CA ALA A 99 0.58 15.89 2.37
C ALA A 99 -0.12 16.18 1.04
N HIS A 100 -0.58 17.42 0.91
CA HIS A 100 -1.15 18.03 -0.28
C HIS A 100 -0.46 17.59 -1.57
N VAL A 101 -1.25 17.08 -2.52
CA VAL A 101 -0.91 17.22 -3.94
C VAL A 101 -2.13 17.84 -4.62
N SER A 102 -2.07 19.15 -4.81
CA SER A 102 -2.91 19.81 -5.79
C SER A 102 -2.49 19.29 -7.16
N PHE A 103 -3.43 18.69 -7.90
CA PHE A 103 -3.34 18.60 -9.34
C PHE A 103 -4.37 19.57 -9.92
N ASN A 104 -3.82 20.46 -10.75
CA ASN A 104 -4.40 21.49 -11.62
C ASN A 104 -5.92 21.54 -11.75
#